data_AF-A0AAV6AY74-F1
#
_entry.id   AF-A0AAV6AY74-F1
#
_cell.length_a   1.000
_cell.length_b   1.000
_cell.length_c   1.000
_cell.angle_alpha   90.00
_cell.angle_beta   90.00
_cell.angle_gamma   90.00
#
_symmetry.space_group_name_H-M   'P 1'
#
loop_
_entity.id
_entity.type
_entity.pdbx_description
1 polymer ?
#
loop_
_entity_poly.entity_id
_entity_poly.type
_entity_poly.pdbx_seq_one_letter_code
_entity_poly.pdbx_strand_id
1 'polypeptide(L)'
;MRPFLLCLRAIAIVLIIFFALLPTRAAEPFISEFMADNARIVTDEDGQFPDWVEIQNPNASPLNLAGYFLTDDAGQLAKWA
;
A
#
# COMPACT_ATOMS: atom_id res chain seq x y z
N MET A 1 13.77 -39.64 21.24
CA MET A 1 13.44 -38.91 19.99
C MET A 1 12.03 -38.28 19.99
N ARG A 2 10.96 -38.96 20.42
CA ARG A 2 9.59 -38.39 20.50
C ARG A 2 9.40 -37.13 21.40
N PRO A 3 9.98 -37.02 22.61
CA PRO A 3 9.76 -35.84 23.46
C PRO A 3 10.42 -34.56 22.92
N PHE A 4 11.57 -34.71 22.24
CA PHE A 4 12.24 -33.60 21.56
C PHE A 4 11.38 -33.02 20.41
N LEU A 5 10.74 -33.90 19.63
CA LEU A 5 9.87 -33.52 18.52
C LEU A 5 8.58 -32.83 19.00
N LEU A 6 8.05 -33.24 20.17
CA LEU A 6 6.91 -32.59 20.81
C LEU A 6 7.24 -31.17 21.29
N CYS A 7 8.41 -30.99 21.90
CA CYS A 7 8.89 -29.68 22.33
C CYS A 7 9.10 -28.73 21.14
N LEU A 8 9.71 -29.21 20.06
CA LEU A 8 9.93 -28.42 18.84
C LEU A 8 8.61 -27.97 18.20
N ARG A 9 7.59 -28.84 18.18
CA ARG A 9 6.24 -28.50 17.70
C ARG A 9 5.55 -27.48 18.60
N ALA A 10 5.67 -27.61 19.92
CA ALA A 10 5.11 -26.64 20.87
C ALA A 10 5.75 -25.26 20.69
N ILE A 11 7.07 -25.18 20.52
CA ILE A 11 7.79 -23.93 20.23
C ILE A 11 7.32 -23.34 18.90
N ALA A 12 7.22 -24.12 17.83
CA ALA A 12 6.73 -23.64 16.54
C ALA A 12 5.31 -23.09 16.62
N ILE A 13 4.40 -23.76 17.35
CA ILE A 13 3.02 -23.31 17.54
C ILE A 13 2.98 -21.99 18.34
N VAL A 14 3.77 -21.88 19.41
CA VAL A 14 3.87 -20.63 20.20
C VAL A 14 4.40 -19.48 19.34
N LEU A 15 5.40 -19.73 18.50
CA LEU A 15 5.91 -18.72 17.56
C LEU A 15 4.86 -18.31 16.52
N ILE A 16 4.13 -19.26 15.93
CA ILE A 16 3.06 -18.97 14.97
C ILE A 16 1.96 -18.11 15.62
N ILE A 17 1.52 -18.47 16.82
CA ILE A 17 0.51 -17.72 17.56
C ILE A 17 1.02 -16.31 17.90
N PHE A 18 2.27 -16.18 18.37
CA PHE A 18 2.88 -14.89 18.68
C PHE A 18 2.94 -13.96 17.46
N PHE A 19 3.38 -14.48 16.30
CA PHE A 19 3.43 -13.71 15.06
C PHE A 19 2.03 -13.40 14.49
N ALA A 20 1.06 -14.29 14.65
CA ALA A 20 -0.32 -14.07 14.20
C ALA A 20 -1.07 -13.03 15.06
N LEU A 21 -0.59 -12.73 16.26
CA LEU A 21 -1.16 -11.73 17.17
C LEU A 21 -0.51 -10.34 17.03
N LEU A 22 0.47 -10.17 16.14
CA LEU A 22 1.05 -8.85 15.88
C LEU A 22 0.00 -7.97 15.17
N PRO A 23 -0.31 -6.77 15.70
CA PRO A 23 -1.21 -5.86 15.00
C PRO A 23 -0.55 -5.41 13.69
N THR A 24 -1.24 -5.61 12.57
CA THR A 24 -0.85 -4.99 11.30
C THR A 24 -1.17 -3.51 11.38
N ARG A 25 -0.14 -2.65 11.31
CA ARG A 25 -0.38 -1.22 11.19
C ARG A 25 -0.86 -0.93 9.77
N ALA A 26 -1.97 -0.20 9.65
CA ALA A 26 -2.35 0.37 8.37
C ALA A 26 -1.22 1.29 7.89
N ALA A 27 -0.77 1.08 6.66
CA ALA A 27 0.20 1.94 5.99
C ALA A 27 -0.54 3.05 5.23
N GLU A 28 0.13 4.19 5.08
CA GLU A 28 -0.38 5.31 4.31
C GLU A 28 -0.40 4.99 2.81
N PRO A 29 -1.32 5.60 2.03
CA PRO A 29 -1.28 5.49 0.58
C PRO A 29 -0.05 6.23 0.08
N PHE A 30 0.53 5.76 -1.04
CA PHE A 30 1.72 6.37 -1.61
C PHE A 30 1.62 6.41 -3.13
N ILE A 31 2.45 7.25 -3.74
CA ILE A 31 2.57 7.32 -5.20
C ILE A 31 3.44 6.15 -5.66
N SER A 32 2.85 5.14 -6.30
CA SER A 32 3.57 3.97 -6.82
C SER A 32 4.16 4.19 -8.21
N GLU A 33 3.55 5.09 -9.00
CA GLU A 33 4.03 5.46 -10.33
C GLU A 33 3.76 6.94 -10.62
N PHE A 34 4.68 7.54 -11.40
CA PHE A 34 4.56 8.90 -11.91
C PHE A 34 4.89 8.90 -13.40
N MET A 35 3.90 9.20 -14.23
CA MET A 35 4.02 9.23 -15.69
C MET A 35 3.73 10.64 -16.21
N ALA A 36 4.78 11.46 -16.32
CA ALA A 36 4.69 12.83 -16.81
C ALA A 36 5.03 13.02 -18.30
N ASP A 37 5.28 11.92 -19.02
CA ASP A 37 5.50 11.91 -20.47
C ASP A 37 4.96 10.61 -21.06
N ASN A 38 3.63 10.49 -21.01
CA ASN A 38 2.93 9.33 -21.56
C ASN A 38 2.77 9.49 -23.06
N ALA A 39 3.52 8.72 -23.84
CA ALA A 39 3.39 8.75 -25.30
C ALA A 39 2.68 7.50 -25.88
N ARG A 40 2.52 6.44 -25.08
CA ARG A 40 2.16 5.11 -25.61
C ARG A 40 1.62 4.06 -24.62
N ILE A 41 1.57 4.32 -23.32
CA ILE A 41 1.33 3.27 -22.32
C ILE A 41 -0.15 3.14 -21.97
N VAL A 42 -0.74 4.18 -21.38
CA VAL A 42 -2.15 4.22 -20.98
C VAL A 42 -2.87 5.28 -21.79
N THR A 43 -3.99 4.92 -22.41
CA THR A 43 -4.87 5.88 -23.09
C THR A 43 -6.10 6.18 -22.25
N ASP A 44 -6.61 7.40 -22.35
CA ASP A 44 -7.96 7.72 -21.89
C ASP A 44 -9.04 7.26 -22.90
N GLU A 45 -10.30 7.56 -22.60
CA GLU A 45 -11.46 7.20 -23.42
C GLU A 45 -11.49 7.87 -24.80
N ASP A 46 -10.75 8.97 -24.98
CA ASP A 46 -10.62 9.71 -26.24
C ASP A 46 -9.39 9.25 -27.05
N GLY A 47 -8.62 8.29 -26.53
CA GLY A 47 -7.41 7.76 -27.16
C GLY A 47 -6.19 8.69 -27.01
N GLN A 48 -6.23 9.65 -26.08
CA GLN A 48 -5.09 10.49 -25.74
C GLN A 48 -4.22 9.79 -24.70
N PHE A 49 -2.96 10.23 -24.58
CA PHE A 49 -2.01 9.72 -23.60
C PHE A 49 -1.70 10.82 -22.57
N PRO A 50 -2.60 11.07 -21.60
CA PRO A 50 -2.38 12.10 -20.59
C PRO A 50 -1.30 11.68 -19.59
N ASP A 51 -0.75 12.68 -18.91
CA ASP A 51 0.06 12.49 -17.72
C ASP A 51 -0.80 11.96 -16.57
N TRP A 52 -0.21 11.15 -15.70
CA TRP A 52 -0.92 10.57 -14.57
C TRP A 52 0.02 10.17 -13.41
N VAL A 53 -0.59 10.00 -12.24
CA VAL A 53 0.04 9.41 -11.04
C VAL A 53 -0.78 8.21 -10.59
N GLU A 54 -0.10 7.15 -10.13
CA GLU A 54 -0.77 6.05 -9.43
C GLU A 54 -0.73 6.27 -7.92
N ILE A 55 -1.87 6.17 -7.26
CA ILE A 55 -1.95 6.14 -5.79
C ILE A 55 -2.31 4.73 -5.36
N GLN A 56 -1.37 4.05 -4.69
CA GLN A 56 -1.57 2.70 -4.19
C GLN A 56 -1.95 2.70 -2.71
N ASN A 57 -3.04 1.99 -2.39
CA ASN A 57 -3.36 1.60 -1.01
C ASN A 57 -2.68 0.24 -0.70
N PRO A 58 -1.64 0.20 0.15
CA PRO A 58 -0.95 -1.06 0.48
C PRO A 58 -1.72 -1.97 1.43
N ASN A 59 -2.86 -1.54 1.95
CA ASN A 59 -3.60 -2.27 2.97
C ASN A 59 -4.51 -3.33 2.37
N ALA A 60 -4.75 -4.40 3.13
CA ALA A 60 -5.73 -5.44 2.77
C ALA A 60 -7.20 -4.98 2.91
N SER A 61 -7.42 -3.77 3.44
CA SER A 61 -8.73 -3.16 3.63
C SER A 61 -8.84 -1.85 2.84
N PRO A 62 -10.07 -1.44 2.44
CA PRO A 62 -10.29 -0.12 1.87
C PRO A 62 -9.78 1.00 2.79
N LEU A 63 -9.19 2.03 2.19
CA LEU A 63 -8.72 3.23 2.88
C LEU A 63 -9.59 4.42 2.46
N ASN A 64 -10.07 5.20 3.44
CA ASN A 64 -10.78 6.44 3.17
C ASN A 64 -9.79 7.56 2.88
N LEU A 65 -9.88 8.16 1.69
CA LEU A 65 -9.03 9.29 1.27
C LEU A 65 -9.62 10.66 1.64
N ALA A 66 -10.76 10.73 2.35
CA ALA A 66 -11.31 11.99 2.81
C ALA A 66 -10.28 12.76 3.66
N GLY A 67 -9.96 13.99 3.24
CA GLY A 67 -8.95 14.84 3.88
C GLY A 67 -7.52 14.65 3.36
N TYR A 68 -7.30 13.76 2.40
CA TYR A 68 -6.06 13.72 1.62
C TYR A 68 -6.14 14.73 0.47
N PHE A 69 -4.99 15.28 0.10
CA PHE A 69 -4.84 16.21 -1.00
C PHE A 69 -3.58 15.88 -1.78
N LEU A 70 -3.56 16.23 -3.07
CA LEU A 70 -2.34 16.21 -3.87
C LEU A 70 -1.79 17.63 -3.99
N THR A 71 -0.47 17.77 -4.00
CA THR A 71 0.20 19.04 -4.29
C THR A 71 1.57 18.80 -4.91
N ASP A 72 2.00 19.75 -5.73
CA ASP A 72 3.37 19.93 -6.21
C ASP A 72 4.07 21.13 -5.53
N ASP A 73 3.37 21.84 -4.64
CA ASP A 73 3.81 23.04 -3.97
C ASP A 73 3.68 22.89 -2.45
N ALA A 74 4.83 22.89 -1.75
CA ALA A 74 4.89 22.80 -0.29
C ALA A 74 4.21 23.99 0.42
N GLY A 75 4.00 25.12 -0.27
CA GLY A 75 3.24 26.27 0.22
C GLY A 75 1.72 26.14 0.05
N GLN A 76 1.24 25.17 -0.74
CA GLN A 76 -0.17 24.99 -1.08
C GLN A 76 -0.58 23.51 -0.99
N LEU A 77 -0.67 22.98 0.24
CA LEU A 77 -0.87 21.54 0.47
C LEU A 77 -2.22 20.99 -0.05
N ALA A 78 -3.23 21.84 -0.24
CA ALA A 78 -4.57 21.45 -0.68
C ALA A 78 -4.89 21.85 -2.14
N LYS A 79 -3.88 21.85 -3.02
CA LYS A 79 -4.01 22.32 -4.42
C LYS A 79 -5.04 21.53 -5.22
N TRP A 80 -5.08 20.21 -5.05
CA TRP A 80 -6.07 19.32 -5.67
C TRP A 80 -6.82 18.55 -4.57
N ALA A 81 -8.10 18.90 -4.40
CA ALA A 81 -9.02 18.45 -3.36
C ALA A 81 -10.28 17.82 -3.95
#